data_AF-A0A1I4HAH9-F1
#
_entry.id   AF-A0A1I4HAH9-F1
#
_cell.length_a   1.000
_cell.length_b   1.000
_cell.length_c   1.000
_cell.angle_alpha   90.00
_cell.angle_beta   90.00
_cell.angle_gamma   90.00
#
_symmetry.space_group_name_H-M   'P 1'
#
loop_
_entity.id
_entity.type
_entity.pdbx_description
1 polymer ?
#
loop_
_entity_poly.entity_id
_entity_poly.type
_entity_poly.pdbx_seq_one_letter_code
_entity_poly.pdbx_strand_id
1 'polypeptide(L)'
;MKLIPKTKEERLQVINKIIREIASRGRKFFYNEDKNRYAEMVIEKSKVYFIDDYTGERVYAYNTVQNEHRGFSHGGTMWGLVNDFREFIVKGEYTNHNNGYGGLYCPHWGYPEEDMQAIIYVAKDLGYLEN
;
A
#
# COMPACT_ATOMS: atom_id res chain seq x y z
N MET A 1 20.98 9.58 -5.97
CA MET A 1 20.65 8.61 -7.03
C MET A 1 19.32 7.97 -6.65
N LYS A 2 18.27 8.11 -7.45
CA LYS A 2 16.97 7.47 -7.15
C LYS A 2 17.15 5.96 -7.05
N LEU A 3 16.61 5.35 -6.00
CA LEU A 3 16.62 3.90 -5.85
C LEU A 3 15.52 3.36 -6.75
N ILE A 4 15.89 2.77 -7.90
CA ILE A 4 14.93 2.02 -8.73
C ILE A 4 14.96 0.58 -8.22
N PRO A 5 13.92 0.12 -7.49
CA PRO A 5 13.90 -1.23 -6.95
C PRO A 5 13.80 -2.27 -8.07
N LYS A 6 14.75 -3.19 -8.14
CA LYS A 6 14.89 -4.18 -9.22
C LYS A 6 14.29 -5.53 -8.85
N THR A 7 14.38 -5.94 -7.58
CA THR A 7 13.85 -7.22 -7.11
C THR A 7 12.46 -7.08 -6.46
N LYS A 8 11.75 -8.21 -6.29
CA LYS A 8 10.47 -8.21 -5.57
C LYS A 8 10.66 -7.78 -4.12
N GLU A 9 11.77 -8.18 -3.51
CA GLU A 9 12.13 -7.87 -2.13
C GLU A 9 12.43 -6.38 -1.96
N GLU A 10 13.15 -5.75 -2.89
CA GLU A 10 13.38 -4.31 -2.88
C GLU A 10 12.08 -3.53 -3.05
N ARG A 11 11.20 -3.98 -3.95
CA ARG A 11 9.87 -3.37 -4.13
C ARG A 11 8.98 -3.54 -2.90
N LEU A 12 9.04 -4.70 -2.24
CA LEU A 12 8.35 -4.95 -0.98
C LEU A 12 8.79 -3.95 0.09
N GLN A 13 10.10 -3.72 0.23
CA GLN A 13 10.64 -2.74 1.17
C GLN A 13 10.19 -1.31 0.84
N VAL A 14 10.16 -0.94 -0.44
CA VAL A 14 9.61 0.35 -0.89
C VAL A 14 8.16 0.51 -0.48
N ILE A 15 7.31 -0.49 -0.77
CA ILE A 15 5.89 -0.45 -0.41
C ILE A 15 5.72 -0.35 1.11
N ASN A 16 6.45 -1.15 1.89
CA ASN A 16 6.32 -1.09 3.35
C ASN A 16 6.77 0.26 3.91
N LYS A 17 7.76 0.94 3.32
CA LYS A 17 8.09 2.33 3.69
C LYS A 17 6.95 3.31 3.36
N ILE A 18 6.30 3.17 2.21
CA ILE A 18 5.15 4.01 1.84
C ILE A 18 3.97 3.74 2.79
N ILE A 19 3.69 2.49 3.14
CA ILE A 19 2.65 2.15 4.13
C ILE A 19 2.94 2.82 5.47
N ARG A 20 4.20 2.81 5.92
CA ARG A 20 4.61 3.49 7.17
C ARG A 20 4.42 5.00 7.08
N GLU A 21 4.71 5.60 5.94
CA GLU A 21 4.49 7.03 5.70
C GLU A 21 3.00 7.38 5.82
N ILE A 22 2.12 6.62 5.16
CA ILE A 22 0.65 6.80 5.22
C ILE A 22 0.14 6.64 6.66
N ALA A 23 0.65 5.63 7.37
CA ALA A 23 0.29 5.33 8.75
C ALA A 23 0.74 6.38 9.77
N SER A 24 1.74 7.20 9.42
CA SER A 24 2.24 8.27 10.29
C SER A 24 1.49 9.59 10.15
N ARG A 25 0.53 9.68 9.21
CA ARG A 25 -0.10 10.92 8.75
C ARG A 25 -1.61 10.87 8.81
N GLY A 26 -2.26 12.03 8.74
CA GLY A 26 -3.70 12.18 8.63
C GLY A 26 -4.46 11.26 9.60
N ARG A 27 -5.33 10.41 9.04
CA ARG A 27 -6.17 9.46 9.79
C ARG A 27 -5.45 8.16 10.18
N LYS A 28 -4.15 8.07 9.91
CA LYS A 28 -3.27 6.92 10.22
C LYS A 28 -3.77 5.61 9.62
N PHE A 29 -4.28 5.64 8.38
CA PHE A 29 -4.56 4.41 7.63
C PHE A 29 -3.35 3.48 7.68
N PHE A 30 -3.61 2.17 7.84
CA PHE A 30 -2.60 1.14 8.04
C PHE A 30 -1.85 1.19 9.39
N TYR A 31 -2.37 1.91 10.38
CA TYR A 31 -1.93 1.78 11.76
C TYR A 31 -3.11 1.73 12.73
N ASN A 32 -3.08 0.71 13.58
CA ASN A 32 -4.04 0.54 14.64
C ASN A 32 -3.40 0.88 15.99
N GLU A 33 -3.91 1.93 16.63
CA GLU A 33 -3.40 2.43 17.92
C GLU A 33 -3.62 1.42 19.06
N ASP A 34 -4.82 0.84 19.15
CA ASP A 34 -5.18 -0.09 20.23
C ASP A 34 -4.32 -1.35 20.26
N LYS A 35 -3.90 -1.83 19.08
CA LYS A 35 -3.03 -2.99 18.90
C LYS A 35 -1.57 -2.62 18.75
N ASN A 36 -1.23 -1.33 18.65
CA ASN A 36 0.09 -0.82 18.29
C ASN A 36 0.69 -1.60 17.09
N ARG A 37 -0.12 -1.76 16.02
CA ARG A 37 0.24 -2.57 14.85
C ARG A 37 0.15 -1.75 13.59
N TYR A 38 1.16 -1.89 12.74
CA TYR A 38 1.14 -1.38 11.37
C TYR A 38 0.74 -2.51 10.43
N ALA A 39 0.01 -2.16 9.38
CA ALA A 39 -0.18 -3.08 8.28
C ALA A 39 1.14 -3.23 7.53
N GLU A 40 1.32 -4.36 6.87
CA GLU A 40 2.51 -4.61 6.08
C GLU A 40 2.24 -5.58 4.94
N MET A 41 3.02 -5.45 3.87
CA MET A 41 3.06 -6.43 2.79
C MET A 41 4.18 -7.43 3.07
N VAL A 42 3.94 -8.71 2.78
CA VAL A 42 4.92 -9.79 2.92
C VAL A 42 4.96 -10.67 1.67
N ILE A 43 6.13 -11.26 1.39
CA ILE A 43 6.29 -12.30 0.36
C ILE A 43 6.46 -13.65 1.05
N GLU A 44 5.56 -14.60 0.77
CA GLU A 44 5.63 -15.97 1.28
C GLU A 44 5.43 -16.94 0.12
N LYS A 45 6.36 -17.89 -0.06
CA LYS A 45 6.31 -18.90 -1.15
C LYS A 45 5.97 -18.27 -2.51
N SER A 46 6.62 -17.14 -2.82
CA SER A 46 6.45 -16.34 -4.06
C SER A 46 5.10 -15.64 -4.23
N LYS A 47 4.22 -15.67 -3.22
CA LYS A 47 2.96 -14.93 -3.20
C LYS A 47 3.07 -13.70 -2.30
N VAL A 48 2.36 -12.65 -2.65
CA VAL A 48 2.30 -11.41 -1.87
C VAL A 48 1.02 -11.41 -1.04
N TYR A 49 1.15 -11.08 0.24
CA TYR A 49 0.05 -10.94 1.19
C TYR A 49 0.10 -9.57 1.85
N PHE A 50 -1.06 -9.08 2.28
CA PHE A 50 -1.21 -7.92 3.15
C PHE A 50 -1.58 -8.42 4.55
N ILE A 51 -0.85 -7.96 5.57
CA ILE A 51 -1.18 -8.21 6.97
C ILE A 51 -1.95 -6.98 7.45
N ASP A 52 -3.21 -7.18 7.85
CA ASP A 52 -4.11 -6.10 8.25
C ASP A 52 -3.76 -5.57 9.66
N ASP A 53 -3.71 -4.26 9.84
CA ASP A 53 -3.36 -3.64 11.12
C ASP A 53 -4.40 -3.92 12.21
N TYR A 54 -5.69 -3.91 11.88
CA TYR A 54 -6.76 -4.12 12.84
C TYR A 54 -6.95 -5.61 13.17
N THR A 55 -7.19 -6.43 12.14
CA THR A 55 -7.51 -7.85 12.34
C THR A 55 -6.27 -8.70 12.60
N GLY A 56 -5.11 -8.31 12.04
CA GLY A 56 -3.91 -9.15 12.00
C GLY A 56 -4.02 -10.32 11.03
N GLU A 57 -5.10 -10.38 10.25
CA GLU A 57 -5.28 -11.45 9.28
C GLU A 57 -4.34 -11.29 8.09
N ARG A 58 -3.92 -12.43 7.56
CA ARG A 58 -3.18 -12.50 6.31
C ARG A 58 -4.16 -12.46 5.14
N VAL A 59 -4.25 -11.30 4.52
CA VAL A 59 -5.13 -11.01 3.40
C VAL A 59 -4.42 -11.31 2.08
N TYR A 60 -5.06 -12.11 1.23
CA TYR A 60 -4.55 -12.38 -0.11
C TYR A 60 -4.93 -11.21 -1.02
N ALA A 61 -3.99 -10.31 -1.28
CA ALA A 61 -4.17 -9.06 -2.02
C ALA A 61 -4.30 -9.29 -3.55
N TYR A 62 -5.14 -10.25 -3.96
CA TYR A 62 -5.51 -10.50 -5.34
C TYR A 62 -7.00 -10.23 -5.50
N ASN A 63 -7.33 -9.26 -6.35
CA ASN A 63 -8.71 -8.99 -6.71
C ASN A 63 -9.28 -10.20 -7.48
N THR A 64 -9.94 -11.09 -6.77
CA THR A 64 -10.63 -12.27 -7.31
C THR A 64 -12.01 -12.31 -6.70
N VAL A 65 -13.03 -12.61 -7.50
CA VAL A 65 -14.45 -12.73 -7.10
C VAL A 65 -14.65 -13.59 -5.84
N GLN A 66 -13.75 -14.55 -5.58
CA GLN A 66 -13.84 -15.51 -4.48
C GLN A 66 -13.15 -15.05 -3.18
N ASN A 67 -12.34 -13.98 -3.21
CA ASN A 67 -11.56 -13.50 -2.05
C ASN A 67 -11.79 -12.02 -1.74
N GLU A 68 -12.88 -11.42 -2.22
CA GLU A 68 -13.13 -10.00 -2.02
C GLU A 68 -13.18 -9.66 -0.52
N HIS A 69 -12.10 -9.04 -0.04
CA HIS A 69 -11.95 -8.43 1.27
C HIS A 69 -11.95 -9.33 2.51
N ARG A 70 -11.83 -10.66 2.38
CA ARG A 70 -11.77 -11.52 3.58
C ARG A 70 -10.54 -11.18 4.44
N GLY A 71 -10.80 -10.74 5.67
CA GLY A 71 -9.78 -10.32 6.64
C GLY A 71 -9.31 -8.88 6.51
N PHE A 72 -9.76 -8.17 5.47
CA PHE A 72 -9.40 -6.77 5.22
C PHE A 72 -10.37 -5.85 5.96
N SER A 73 -9.85 -4.93 6.77
CA SER A 73 -10.67 -4.06 7.64
C SER A 73 -10.95 -2.66 7.06
N HIS A 74 -10.23 -2.26 6.01
CA HIS A 74 -10.37 -0.92 5.41
C HIS A 74 -11.42 -0.87 4.29
N GLY A 75 -11.77 0.34 3.85
CA GLY A 75 -12.70 0.57 2.74
C GLY A 75 -12.10 0.32 1.35
N GLY A 76 -12.96 0.37 0.32
CA GLY A 76 -12.60 0.07 -1.08
C GLY A 76 -11.46 0.90 -1.66
N THR A 77 -11.29 2.15 -1.23
CA THR A 77 -10.16 3.01 -1.64
C THR A 77 -8.82 2.41 -1.22
N MET A 78 -8.72 1.94 0.03
CA MET A 78 -7.49 1.30 0.52
C MET A 78 -7.29 -0.07 -0.11
N TRP A 79 -8.37 -0.79 -0.42
CA TRP A 79 -8.28 -2.05 -1.14
C TRP A 79 -7.67 -1.88 -2.54
N GLY A 80 -8.11 -0.87 -3.29
CA GLY A 80 -7.53 -0.52 -4.58
C GLY A 80 -6.03 -0.24 -4.45
N LEU A 81 -5.65 0.59 -3.49
CA LEU A 81 -4.24 0.93 -3.24
C LEU A 81 -3.39 -0.30 -2.88
N VAL A 82 -3.87 -1.18 -2.00
CA VAL A 82 -3.15 -2.41 -1.62
C VAL A 82 -2.96 -3.35 -2.81
N ASN A 83 -3.94 -3.39 -3.74
CA ASN A 83 -3.77 -4.14 -4.98
C ASN A 83 -2.76 -3.48 -5.92
N ASP A 84 -2.75 -2.15 -6.06
CA ASP A 84 -1.73 -1.43 -6.85
C ASP A 84 -0.31 -1.71 -6.30
N PHE A 85 -0.15 -1.67 -4.97
CA PHE A 85 1.10 -2.04 -4.30
C PHE A 85 1.51 -3.49 -4.57
N ARG A 86 0.56 -4.43 -4.50
CA ARG A 86 0.83 -5.83 -4.83
C ARG A 86 1.30 -5.97 -6.27
N GLU A 87 0.64 -5.31 -7.22
CA GLU A 87 1.03 -5.35 -8.62
C GLU A 87 2.44 -4.79 -8.83
N PHE A 88 2.78 -3.67 -8.18
CA PHE A 88 4.13 -3.10 -8.23
C PHE A 88 5.17 -4.12 -7.75
N ILE A 89 4.94 -4.76 -6.61
CA ILE A 89 5.84 -5.77 -6.06
C ILE A 89 6.05 -6.90 -7.08
N VAL A 90 4.96 -7.41 -7.68
CA VAL A 90 5.02 -8.56 -8.58
C VAL A 90 5.64 -8.21 -9.94
N LYS A 91 5.18 -7.13 -10.58
CA LYS A 91 5.49 -6.76 -11.97
C LYS A 91 6.74 -5.88 -12.08
N GLY A 92 6.95 -4.98 -11.13
CA GLY A 92 8.01 -3.97 -11.19
C GLY A 92 7.74 -2.83 -12.17
N GLU A 93 6.48 -2.68 -12.58
CA GLU A 93 5.99 -1.61 -13.46
C GLU A 93 5.22 -0.56 -12.64
N TYR A 94 4.97 0.61 -13.22
CA TYR A 94 4.10 1.62 -12.61
C TYR A 94 2.66 1.09 -12.54
N THR A 95 2.08 1.08 -11.32
CA THR A 95 0.77 0.46 -11.07
C THR A 95 -0.22 1.33 -10.30
N ASN A 96 0.14 2.58 -10.02
CA ASN A 96 -0.76 3.47 -9.27
C ASN A 96 -2.07 3.70 -10.04
N HIS A 97 -3.20 3.56 -9.34
CA HIS A 97 -4.58 3.67 -9.81
C HIS A 97 -5.11 2.52 -10.68
N ASN A 98 -4.32 1.49 -10.97
CA ASN A 98 -4.76 0.38 -11.84
C ASN A 98 -5.96 -0.38 -11.27
N ASN A 99 -6.14 -0.36 -9.95
CA ASN A 99 -7.26 -0.99 -9.24
C ASN A 99 -8.30 0.03 -8.74
N GLY A 100 -8.36 1.21 -9.36
CA GLY A 100 -9.39 2.22 -9.15
C GLY A 100 -9.04 3.31 -8.12
N TYR A 101 -10.02 4.17 -7.84
CA TYR A 101 -9.98 5.23 -6.82
C TYR A 101 -8.83 6.25 -6.88
N GLY A 102 -7.97 6.24 -7.90
CA GLY A 102 -6.90 7.23 -8.09
C GLY A 102 -5.59 6.93 -7.34
N GLY A 103 -5.49 5.79 -6.64
CA GLY A 103 -4.28 5.39 -5.91
C GLY A 103 -3.80 6.45 -4.91
N LEU A 104 -2.51 6.77 -4.90
CA LEU A 104 -1.91 7.81 -4.05
C LEU A 104 -2.34 9.24 -4.42
N TYR A 105 -2.95 9.46 -5.59
CA TYR A 105 -3.49 10.76 -6.02
C TYR A 105 -4.99 10.91 -5.70
N CYS A 106 -5.58 9.96 -4.96
CA CYS A 106 -7.00 10.03 -4.59
C CYS A 106 -7.29 11.21 -3.64
N PRO A 107 -8.22 12.12 -3.99
CA PRO A 107 -8.55 13.26 -3.13
C PRO A 107 -9.48 12.90 -1.96
N HIS A 108 -10.00 11.68 -1.89
CA HIS A 108 -11.08 11.30 -0.97
C HIS A 108 -10.61 10.64 0.33
N TRP A 109 -9.31 10.67 0.64
CA TRP A 109 -8.78 10.05 1.86
C TRP A 109 -9.18 10.81 3.13
N GLY A 110 -9.52 12.10 2.98
CA GLY A 110 -9.76 13.01 4.10
C GLY A 110 -8.49 13.38 4.85
N TYR A 111 -7.33 13.24 4.20
CA TYR A 111 -6.04 13.70 4.71
C TYR A 111 -5.84 15.18 4.34
N PRO A 112 -5.11 15.96 5.15
CA PRO A 112 -4.63 17.27 4.75
C PRO A 112 -3.81 17.20 3.45
N GLU A 113 -3.86 18.25 2.63
CA GLU A 113 -3.12 18.34 1.36
C GLU A 113 -1.60 18.14 1.58
N GLU A 114 -1.04 18.74 2.63
CA GLU A 114 0.38 18.60 2.99
C GLU A 114 0.78 17.15 3.28
N ASP A 115 -0.11 16.37 3.91
CA ASP A 115 0.13 14.96 4.19
C ASP A 115 0.09 14.13 2.93
N MET A 116 -0.87 14.41 2.04
CA MET A 116 -0.95 13.75 0.73
C MET A 116 0.30 14.05 -0.11
N GLN A 117 0.74 15.31 -0.15
CA GLN A 117 1.95 15.71 -0.86
C GLN A 117 3.20 15.03 -0.31
N ALA A 118 3.32 14.89 1.00
CA ALA A 118 4.44 14.19 1.61
C ALA A 118 4.47 12.70 1.26
N ILE A 119 3.31 12.02 1.28
CA ILE A 119 3.19 10.62 0.85
C ILE A 119 3.60 10.46 -0.63
N ILE A 120 3.10 11.33 -1.50
CA ILE A 120 3.43 11.34 -2.93
C ILE A 120 4.93 11.58 -3.13
N TYR A 121 5.52 12.52 -2.39
CA TYR A 121 6.96 12.80 -2.46
C TYR A 121 7.79 11.56 -2.09
N VAL A 122 7.47 10.92 -0.96
CA VAL A 122 8.14 9.69 -0.52
C VAL A 122 7.99 8.59 -1.58
N ALA A 123 6.79 8.43 -2.13
CA ALA A 123 6.53 7.44 -3.16
C ALA A 123 7.29 7.70 -4.47
N LYS A 124 7.48 8.96 -4.87
CA LYS A 124 8.32 9.36 -6.01
C LYS A 124 9.82 9.15 -5.74
N ASP A 125 10.28 9.44 -4.53
CA ASP A 125 11.69 9.27 -4.13
C ASP A 125 12.08 7.80 -4.09
N LEU A 126 11.18 6.95 -3.59
CA LEU A 126 11.36 5.50 -3.52
C LEU A 126 11.10 4.76 -4.85
N GLY A 127 10.72 5.47 -5.92
CA GLY A 127 10.53 4.90 -7.25
C GLY A 127 9.25 4.07 -7.44
N TYR A 128 8.23 4.27 -6.58
CA TYR A 128 6.89 3.71 -6.81
C TYR A 128 6.08 4.56 -7.80
N LEU A 129 6.11 5.90 -7.63
CA LEU A 129 5.49 6.83 -8.57
C LEU A 129 6.51 7.36 -9.58
N GLU A 130 6.04 7.58 -10.81
CA GLU A 130 6.78 8.37 -11.81
C GLU A 130 6.82 9.85 -11.41
N ASN A 131 7.82 10.56 -11.95
CA ASN A 131 8.05 11.98 -11.67
C ASN A 131 7.08 12.87 -12.43
#